data_AF-A0A1V8M2J8-F1
#
_entry.id   AF-A0A1V8M2J8-F1
#
_cell.length_a   1.000
_cell.length_b   1.000
_cell.length_c   1.000
_cell.angle_alpha   90.00
_cell.angle_beta   90.00
_cell.angle_gamma   90.00
#
_symmetry.space_group_name_H-M   'P 1'
#
loop_
_entity.id
_entity.type
_entity.pdbx_description
1 polymer ?
#
loop_
_entity_poly.entity_id
_entity_poly.type
_entity_poly.pdbx_seq_one_letter_code
_entity_poly.pdbx_strand_id
1 'polypeptide(L)'
;MTGNGPISKIVLDTHLKPILDQDALLVSDGNPTYGAFCKAEKVSHEIVNMSQGQRVTKGAYHIQNVNAYHHRFKSWLDRFHGVATKYLPNYLAWCRIMDRNHNLTPEQLLHSALGDFQYLTVT
;
A
#
# COMPACT_ATOMS: atom_id res chain seq x y z
N MET A 1 7.46 -9.92 10.86
CA MET A 1 7.84 -8.74 10.05
C MET A 1 7.96 -7.54 10.98
N THR A 2 9.15 -7.31 11.54
CA THR A 2 9.42 -6.12 12.35
C THR A 2 9.46 -4.87 11.46
N GLY A 3 8.91 -3.75 11.94
CA GLY A 3 8.97 -2.48 11.21
C GLY A 3 10.39 -1.92 11.18
N ASN A 4 10.74 -1.19 10.12
CA ASN A 4 12.07 -0.59 9.89
C ASN A 4 12.39 0.59 10.83
N GLY A 5 11.89 0.56 12.07
CA GLY A 5 11.97 1.70 12.98
C GLY A 5 10.99 2.84 12.61
N PRO A 6 11.10 3.98 13.30
CA PRO A 6 10.23 5.14 13.05
C PRO A 6 10.46 5.73 11.65
N ILE A 7 9.39 6.26 11.05
CA ILE A 7 9.46 6.96 9.76
C ILE A 7 10.35 8.19 9.88
N SER A 8 11.40 8.24 9.06
CA SER A 8 12.36 9.34 8.98
C SER A 8 12.30 10.02 7.62
N LYS A 9 12.83 11.24 7.54
CA LYS A 9 12.91 11.99 6.28
C LYS A 9 13.65 11.22 5.19
N ILE A 10 14.77 10.57 5.54
CA ILE A 10 15.61 9.80 4.61
C ILE A 10 14.79 8.69 3.95
N VAL A 11 13.95 7.99 4.72
CA VAL A 11 13.08 6.92 4.20
C VAL A 11 12.07 7.48 3.18
N LEU A 12 11.45 8.62 3.48
CA LEU A 12 10.48 9.25 2.58
C LEU A 12 11.14 9.76 1.29
N ASP A 13 12.29 10.42 1.41
CA ASP A 13 13.04 10.93 0.25
C ASP A 13 13.55 9.78 -0.64
N THR A 14 13.94 8.65 -0.05
CA THR A 14 14.50 7.51 -0.78
C THR A 14 13.43 6.66 -1.47
N HIS A 15 12.27 6.45 -0.82
CA HIS A 15 11.29 5.48 -1.29
C HIS A 15 9.97 6.08 -1.77
N LEU A 16 9.54 7.19 -1.17
CA LEU A 16 8.25 7.79 -1.48
C LEU A 16 8.37 8.86 -2.58
N LYS A 17 9.39 9.72 -2.51
CA LYS A 17 9.61 10.77 -3.51
C LYS A 17 9.71 10.26 -4.96
N PRO A 18 10.43 9.17 -5.27
CA PRO A 18 10.60 8.73 -6.66
C PRO A 18 9.32 8.19 -7.32
N ILE A 19 8.28 7.88 -6.53
CA ILE A 19 7.04 7.24 -6.99
C ILE A 19 5.81 8.15 -6.86
N LEU A 20 5.97 9.35 -6.29
CA LEU A 20 4.89 10.32 -6.14
C LEU A 20 4.76 11.14 -7.41
N ASP A 21 3.52 11.26 -7.88
CA ASP A 21 3.18 12.23 -8.92
C ASP A 21 3.14 13.66 -8.34
N GLN A 22 3.32 14.66 -9.19
CA GLN A 22 3.39 16.06 -8.79
C GLN A 22 2.03 16.58 -8.29
N ASP A 23 0.93 16.03 -8.81
CA ASP A 23 -0.44 16.32 -8.40
C ASP A 23 -0.97 15.33 -7.35
N ALA A 24 -0.12 14.43 -6.85
CA ALA A 24 -0.53 13.45 -5.86
C ALA A 24 -0.95 14.12 -4.55
N LEU A 25 -1.98 13.54 -3.93
CA LEU A 25 -2.37 13.84 -2.57
C LEU A 25 -1.87 12.75 -1.63
N LEU A 26 -0.96 13.10 -0.73
CA LEU A 26 -0.56 12.21 0.34
C LEU A 26 -1.59 12.27 1.49
N VAL A 27 -2.12 11.11 1.88
CA VAL A 27 -2.99 10.97 3.04
C VAL A 27 -2.25 10.18 4.12
N SER A 28 -2.16 10.72 5.34
CA SER A 28 -1.43 10.08 6.44
C SER A 28 -2.18 10.13 7.77
N ASP A 29 -1.73 9.32 8.73
CA ASP A 29 -2.25 9.25 10.11
C ASP A 29 -1.83 10.43 11.02
N GLY A 30 -1.10 11.41 10.48
CA GLY A 30 -0.69 12.62 11.19
C GLY A 30 0.72 12.58 11.78
N ASN A 31 1.55 11.59 11.46
CA ASN A 31 2.96 11.64 11.83
C ASN A 31 3.64 12.91 11.26
N PRO A 32 4.28 13.76 12.09
CA PRO A 32 4.87 15.04 11.68
C PRO A 32 5.89 14.94 10.54
N THR A 33 6.57 13.80 10.40
CA THR A 33 7.56 13.58 9.33
C THR A 33 6.93 13.70 7.95
N TYR A 34 5.68 13.24 7.76
CA TYR A 34 4.96 13.38 6.49
C TYR A 34 4.63 14.85 6.20
N GLY A 35 4.21 15.61 7.21
CA GLY A 35 3.91 17.03 7.03
C GLY A 35 5.14 17.85 6.62
N ALA A 36 6.30 17.56 7.23
CA ALA A 36 7.56 18.19 6.84
C ALA A 36 7.99 17.81 5.41
N PHE A 37 7.83 16.54 5.05
CA PHE A 37 8.13 16.03 3.71
C PHE A 37 7.25 16.69 2.63
N CYS A 38 5.93 16.68 2.80
CA CYS A 38 5.00 17.27 1.82
C CYS A 38 5.24 18.77 1.60
N LYS A 39 5.58 19.51 2.68
CA LYS A 39 5.96 20.94 2.55
C LYS A 39 7.22 21.14 1.72
N ALA A 40 8.24 20.29 1.91
CA ALA A 40 9.49 20.38 1.17
C ALA A 40 9.31 20.03 -0.31
N GLU A 41 8.53 18.99 -0.60
CA GLU A 41 8.31 18.47 -1.95
C GLU A 41 7.13 19.11 -2.68
N LYS A 42 6.42 20.05 -2.02
CA LYS A 42 5.21 20.73 -2.54
C LYS A 42 4.09 19.76 -2.96
N VAL A 43 3.98 18.63 -2.26
CA VAL A 43 2.94 17.62 -2.45
C VAL A 43 1.73 17.98 -1.58
N SER A 44 0.52 17.80 -2.10
CA SER A 44 -0.70 18.01 -1.30
C SER A 44 -0.74 17.03 -0.13
N HIS A 45 -1.21 17.47 1.04
CA HIS A 45 -1.22 16.63 2.25
C HIS A 45 -2.55 16.75 3.01
N GLU A 46 -3.16 15.60 3.29
CA GLU A 46 -4.34 15.48 4.14
C GLU A 46 -4.03 14.56 5.33
N ILE A 47 -4.46 14.98 6.51
CA ILE A 47 -4.24 14.23 7.75
C ILE A 47 -5.56 13.60 8.18
N VAL A 48 -5.57 12.28 8.34
CA VAL A 48 -6.69 11.55 8.93
C VAL A 48 -6.37 11.31 10.40
N ASN A 49 -6.92 12.17 11.26
CA ASN A 49 -6.67 12.08 12.70
C ASN A 49 -7.56 11.01 13.35
N MET A 50 -7.07 9.76 13.35
CA MET A 50 -7.81 8.63 13.93
C MET A 50 -8.06 8.79 15.44
N SER A 51 -7.20 9.55 16.14
CA SER A 51 -7.32 9.79 17.59
C SER A 51 -8.48 10.70 17.99
N GLN A 52 -9.01 11.50 17.05
CA GLN A 52 -10.16 12.38 17.27
C GLN A 52 -11.46 11.77 16.73
N GLY A 53 -11.47 10.49 16.37
CA GLY A 53 -12.66 9.82 15.83
C GLY A 53 -13.03 10.22 14.40
N GLN A 54 -12.24 11.09 13.75
CA GLN A 54 -12.39 11.39 12.33
C GLN A 54 -11.93 10.20 11.49
N ARG A 55 -12.89 9.35 11.12
CA ARG A 55 -12.68 8.17 10.27
C ARG A 55 -12.78 8.48 8.77
N VAL A 56 -13.26 9.67 8.43
CA VAL A 56 -13.50 10.14 7.06
C VAL A 56 -13.18 11.63 7.00
N THR A 57 -12.14 12.02 6.27
CA THR A 57 -11.97 13.39 5.78
C THR A 57 -12.47 13.43 4.34
N LYS A 58 -13.44 14.31 4.06
CA LYS A 58 -13.95 14.60 2.70
C LYS A 58 -14.44 13.37 1.89
N GLY A 59 -15.02 12.36 2.52
CA GLY A 59 -15.73 11.24 1.85
C GLY A 59 -14.90 10.28 1.00
N ALA A 60 -13.71 10.66 0.52
CA ALA A 60 -12.90 9.89 -0.43
C ALA A 60 -11.63 9.27 0.17
N TYR A 61 -11.19 9.72 1.35
CA TYR A 61 -9.90 9.30 1.92
C TYR A 61 -10.05 8.19 2.98
N HIS A 62 -10.25 6.96 2.52
CA HIS A 62 -10.44 5.79 3.39
C HIS A 62 -9.10 5.13 3.76
N ILE A 63 -8.32 5.76 4.66
CA ILE A 63 -7.11 5.14 5.24
C ILE A 63 -7.40 3.77 5.87
N GLN A 64 -8.64 3.56 6.34
CA GLN A 64 -9.09 2.29 6.88
C GLN A 64 -9.10 1.15 5.86
N ASN A 65 -9.36 1.42 4.58
CA ASN A 65 -9.32 0.39 3.55
C ASN A 65 -7.86 -0.08 3.32
N VAL A 66 -6.92 0.88 3.30
CA VAL A 66 -5.48 0.57 3.21
C VAL A 66 -5.01 -0.21 4.44
N ASN A 67 -5.41 0.21 5.64
CA ASN A 67 -5.08 -0.50 6.88
C ASN A 67 -5.69 -1.91 6.92
N ALA A 68 -6.94 -2.06 6.48
CA ALA A 68 -7.60 -3.36 6.39
C ALA A 68 -6.90 -4.27 5.37
N TYR A 69 -6.51 -3.75 4.21
CA TYR A 69 -5.73 -4.50 3.22
C TYR A 69 -4.38 -4.94 3.78
N HIS A 70 -3.66 -4.05 4.44
CA HIS A 70 -2.38 -4.37 5.09
C HIS A 70 -2.55 -5.47 6.16
N HIS A 71 -3.61 -5.41 6.96
CA HIS A 71 -3.93 -6.45 7.93
C HIS A 71 -4.21 -7.80 7.25
N ARG A 72 -5.07 -7.84 6.21
CA ARG A 72 -5.35 -9.06 5.45
C ARG A 72 -4.07 -9.66 4.85
N PHE A 73 -3.19 -8.82 4.31
CA PHE A 73 -1.91 -9.28 3.75
C PHE A 73 -1.02 -9.92 4.81
N LYS A 74 -0.89 -9.30 6.00
CA LYS A 74 -0.14 -9.89 7.11
C LYS A 74 -0.71 -11.25 7.54
N SER A 75 -2.02 -11.33 7.78
CA SER A 75 -2.68 -12.59 8.12
C SER A 75 -2.51 -13.66 7.05
N TRP A 76 -2.52 -13.27 5.78
CA TRP A 76 -2.28 -14.18 4.66
C TRP A 76 -0.83 -14.70 4.61
N LEU A 77 0.15 -13.88 5.05
CA LEU A 77 1.55 -14.27 5.15
C LEU A 77 1.85 -15.25 6.28
N ASP A 78 1.08 -15.23 7.38
CA ASP A 78 1.30 -16.09 8.55
C ASP A 78 1.28 -17.58 8.21
N ARG A 79 0.62 -17.95 7.11
CA ARG A 79 0.55 -19.33 6.59
C ARG A 79 1.90 -19.86 6.08
N PHE A 80 2.89 -19.01 5.84
CA PHE A 80 4.16 -19.40 5.21
C PHE A 80 5.31 -19.62 6.19
N HIS A 81 5.08 -19.65 7.52
CA HIS A 81 6.11 -19.92 8.55
C HIS A 81 7.42 -19.10 8.42
N GLY A 82 7.35 -17.94 7.77
CA GLY A 82 8.50 -17.10 7.44
C GLY A 82 8.69 -16.96 5.93
N VAL A 83 8.74 -15.72 5.45
CA VAL A 83 9.01 -15.41 4.05
C VAL A 83 10.28 -14.57 3.94
N ALA A 84 11.04 -14.79 2.87
CA ALA A 84 12.20 -13.94 2.58
C ALA A 84 11.73 -12.57 2.09
N THR A 85 12.18 -11.49 2.75
CA THR A 85 11.78 -10.10 2.44
C THR A 85 12.00 -9.72 0.98
N LYS A 86 13.04 -10.27 0.32
CA LYS A 86 13.30 -10.06 -1.12
C LYS A 86 12.16 -10.48 -2.04
N TYR A 87 11.27 -11.37 -1.60
CA TYR A 87 10.12 -11.84 -2.37
C TYR A 87 8.79 -11.22 -1.93
N LEU A 88 8.78 -10.29 -0.98
CA LEU A 88 7.56 -9.60 -0.55
C LEU A 88 6.72 -9.03 -1.71
N PRO A 89 7.30 -8.40 -2.75
CA PRO A 89 6.53 -7.94 -3.90
C PRO A 89 5.75 -9.08 -4.59
N ASN A 90 6.35 -10.26 -4.73
CA ASN A 90 5.72 -11.43 -5.35
C ASN A 90 4.57 -11.96 -4.49
N TYR A 91 4.79 -12.05 -3.18
CA TYR A 91 3.75 -12.44 -2.21
C TYR A 91 2.59 -11.45 -2.20
N LEU A 92 2.88 -10.14 -2.29
CA LEU A 92 1.85 -9.10 -2.35
C LEU A 92 1.00 -9.21 -3.63
N ALA A 93 1.66 -9.41 -4.78
CA ALA A 93 0.98 -9.62 -6.05
C ALA A 93 0.08 -10.86 -6.00
N TRP A 94 0.60 -11.98 -5.49
CA TRP A 94 -0.17 -13.21 -5.33
C TRP A 94 -1.38 -13.02 -4.40
N CYS A 95 -1.18 -12.40 -3.23
CA CYS A 95 -2.28 -12.09 -2.32
C CYS A 95 -3.35 -11.22 -2.98
N ARG A 96 -2.94 -10.20 -3.76
CA ARG A 96 -3.86 -9.30 -4.46
C ARG A 96 -4.69 -10.01 -5.52
N ILE A 97 -4.09 -10.93 -6.27
CA ILE A 97 -4.79 -11.73 -7.29
C ILE A 97 -5.86 -12.61 -6.61
N MET A 98 -5.51 -13.24 -5.49
CA MET A 98 -6.44 -14.08 -4.71
C MET A 98 -7.55 -13.27 -4.03
N ASP A 99 -7.26 -12.06 -3.52
CA ASP A 99 -8.25 -11.17 -2.87
C ASP A 99 -9.30 -10.65 -3.88
N ARG A 100 -8.97 -10.63 -5.18
CA ARG A 100 -9.85 -10.13 -6.26
C ARG A 100 -10.62 -11.22 -7.00
N ASN A 101 -10.15 -12.47 -6.97
CA ASN A 101 -10.69 -13.54 -7.81
C ASN A 101 -11.01 -14.77 -6.96
N HIS A 102 -12.31 -15.06 -6.80
CA HIS A 102 -12.75 -16.25 -6.06
C HIS A 102 -12.60 -17.56 -6.86
N ASN A 103 -12.55 -17.48 -8.20
CA ASN A 103 -12.48 -18.63 -9.11
C ASN A 103 -11.21 -18.62 -9.95
N LEU A 104 -10.06 -18.35 -9.32
CA LEU A 104 -8.78 -18.26 -10.02
C LEU A 104 -8.34 -19.64 -10.53
N THR A 105 -8.04 -19.77 -11.81
CA THR A 105 -7.43 -20.99 -12.37
C THR A 105 -5.90 -20.93 -12.30
N PRO A 106 -5.20 -22.08 -12.28
CA PRO A 106 -3.74 -22.11 -12.35
C PRO A 106 -3.17 -21.38 -13.57
N GLU A 107 -3.86 -21.46 -14.71
CA GLU A 107 -3.48 -20.79 -15.96
C GLU A 107 -3.54 -19.26 -15.83
N GLN A 108 -4.61 -18.73 -15.23
CA GLN A 108 -4.74 -17.29 -14.96
C GLN A 108 -3.67 -16.76 -14.00
N LEU A 109 -3.31 -17.57 -12.99
CA LEU A 109 -2.22 -17.23 -12.07
C LEU A 109 -0.87 -17.20 -12.80
N LEU A 110 -0.61 -18.18 -13.67
CA LEU A 110 0.61 -18.23 -14.47
C LEU A 110 0.72 -17.03 -15.41
N HIS A 111 -0.34 -16.71 -16.16
CA HIS A 111 -0.37 -15.51 -17.01
C HIS A 111 -0.09 -14.24 -16.20
N SER A 112 -0.75 -14.08 -15.05
CA SER A 112 -0.51 -12.93 -14.19
C SER A 112 0.95 -12.85 -13.69
N ALA A 113 1.59 -13.98 -13.41
CA ALA A 113 2.99 -14.04 -13.00
C ALA A 113 3.97 -13.69 -14.14
N LEU A 114 3.58 -13.97 -15.39
CA LEU A 114 4.33 -13.61 -16.60
C LEU A 114 4.11 -12.15 -17.04
N GLY A 115 3.19 -11.43 -16.38
CA GLY A 115 2.82 -10.05 -16.73
C GLY A 115 1.64 -9.94 -17.70
N ASP A 116 1.01 -11.06 -18.06
CA ASP A 116 -0.19 -11.11 -18.88
C ASP A 116 -1.44 -10.90 -18.02
N PHE A 117 -1.73 -9.63 -17.72
CA PHE A 117 -2.91 -9.25 -16.95
C PHE A 117 -4.16 -9.19 -17.85
N GLN A 118 -4.68 -10.34 -18.27
CA GLN A 118 -5.85 -10.44 -19.17
C GLN A 118 -7.10 -9.69 -18.66
N TYR A 119 -7.23 -9.46 -17.35
CA TYR A 119 -8.34 -8.72 -16.74
C TYR A 119 -8.21 -7.18 -16.84
N LEU A 120 -7.09 -6.65 -17.33
CA LEU A 120 -6.90 -5.21 -17.58
C LEU A 120 -7.18 -4.80 -19.03
N THR A 121 -7.34 -5.78 -19.93
CA THR A 121 -7.55 -5.57 -21.37
C THR A 121 -9.02 -5.42 -21.78
N VAL A 122 -9.96 -5.55 -20.84
CA VAL A 122 -11.39 -5.31 -21.13
C VAL A 122 -11.72 -3.85 -20.79
N THR A 123 -11.63 -2.97 -21.78
CA THR A 123 -12.23 -1.63 -21.80
C THR A 123 -13.18 -1.56 -22.99
#